data_AF-A0A9W7NJ96-F1
#
_entry.id   AF-A0A9W7NJ96-F1
#
_cell.length_a   1.000
_cell.length_b   1.000
_cell.length_c   1.000
_cell.angle_alpha   90.00
_cell.angle_beta   90.00
_cell.angle_gamma   90.00
#
_symmetry.space_group_name_H-M   'P 1'
#
loop_
_entity.id
_entity.type
_entity.pdbx_description
1 polymer ?
#
loop_
_entity_poly.entity_id
_entity_poly.type
_entity_poly.pdbx_seq_one_letter_code
_entity_poly.pdbx_strand_id
1 'polypeptide(L)' 'MEPMKAVSAAEFAENIEHWMADVEFANEAMVVTAPGGRQIVVIPGHWWCPAVDSPPEPSPEAGPSEWNL' A
#
# COMPACT_ATOMS: atom_id res chain seq x y z
N MET A 1 6.82 -8.90 17.05
CA MET A 1 6.41 -7.80 16.14
C MET A 1 7.02 -6.54 16.71
N GLU A 2 7.90 -5.90 15.96
CA GLU A 2 8.42 -4.59 16.34
C GLU A 2 7.29 -3.55 16.20
N PRO A 3 7.24 -2.53 17.07
CA PRO A 3 6.18 -1.53 17.01
C PRO A 3 6.32 -0.68 15.75
N MET A 4 5.19 -0.47 15.06
CA MET A 4 5.09 0.38 13.87
C MET A 4 5.55 1.82 14.19
N LYS A 5 6.43 2.37 13.35
CA LYS A 5 6.97 3.72 13.52
C LYS A 5 5.84 4.75 13.43
N ALA A 6 5.68 5.57 14.48
CA ALA A 6 4.67 6.60 14.58
C ALA A 6 5.31 7.97 14.76
N VAL A 7 5.00 8.92 13.87
CA VAL A 7 5.57 10.29 13.87
C VAL A 7 4.47 11.34 13.86
N SER A 8 4.77 12.57 14.30
CA SER A 8 3.82 13.68 14.21
C SER A 8 3.71 14.23 12.79
N ALA A 9 2.58 14.83 12.42
CA ALA A 9 2.42 15.46 11.12
C ALA A 9 3.39 16.63 10.85
N ALA A 10 3.82 17.35 11.90
CA ALA A 10 4.81 18.42 11.77
C ALA A 10 6.19 17.86 11.39
N GLU A 11 6.66 16.87 12.16
CA GLU A 11 7.93 16.17 11.91
C GLU A 11 7.96 15.46 10.54
N PHE A 12 6.81 14.88 10.15
CA PHE A 12 6.64 14.29 8.83
C PHE A 12 6.75 15.32 7.72
N ALA A 13 6.09 16.48 7.87
CA ALA A 13 6.11 17.54 6.86
C ALA A 13 7.49 18.19 6.69
N GLU A 14 8.25 18.35 7.78
CA GLU A 14 9.59 18.93 7.73
C GLU A 14 10.60 18.04 6.99
N ASN A 15 10.37 16.73 6.92
CA ASN A 15 11.33 15.75 6.37
C ASN A 15 10.67 14.76 5.39
N ILE A 16 9.64 15.20 4.66
CA ILE A 16 8.78 14.31 3.87
C ILE A 16 9.56 13.41 2.89
N GLU A 17 10.58 13.95 2.20
CA GLU A 17 11.37 13.18 1.24
C GLU A 17 12.17 12.06 1.90
N HIS A 18 12.75 12.35 3.08
CA HIS A 18 13.47 11.35 3.87
C HIS A 18 12.53 10.24 4.36
N TRP A 19 11.35 10.61 4.85
CA TRP A 19 10.36 9.65 5.33
C TRP A 19 9.82 8.74 4.22
N MET A 20 9.55 9.29 3.04
CA MET A 20 9.11 8.49 1.90
C MET A 20 10.19 7.51 1.44
N ALA A 21 11.46 7.94 1.43
CA ALA A 21 12.59 7.07 1.12
C ALA A 21 12.80 5.96 2.18
N ASP A 22 12.66 6.28 3.47
CA ASP A 22 12.74 5.32 4.58
C ASP A 22 11.65 4.25 4.44
N VAL A 23 10.40 4.66 4.19
CA VAL A 23 9.25 3.76 3.97
C VAL A 23 9.49 2.82 2.77
N GLU A 24 9.96 3.33 1.64
CA GLU A 24 10.27 2.49 0.48
C GLU A 24 11.45 1.55 0.73
N PHE A 25 12.54 2.04 1.33
CA PHE A 25 13.76 1.27 1.57
C PHE A 25 13.55 0.18 2.62
N ALA A 26 12.92 0.51 3.74
CA ALA A 26 12.57 -0.43 4.79
C ALA A 26 11.50 -1.42 4.32
N ASN A 27 10.72 -1.06 3.30
CA ASN A 27 9.55 -1.80 2.85
C ASN A 27 8.58 -2.04 4.02
N GLU A 28 8.24 -0.95 4.72
CA GLU A 28 7.40 -0.96 5.91
C GLU A 28 6.38 0.18 5.85
N ALA A 29 5.25 0.00 6.55
CA ALA A 29 4.27 1.07 6.68
C ALA A 29 4.55 1.93 7.92
N MET A 30 4.22 3.22 7.83
CA MET A 30 4.40 4.20 8.88
C MET A 30 3.07 4.90 9.21
N VAL A 31 2.88 5.27 10.48
CA VAL A 31 1.71 6.02 10.93
C VAL A 31 2.11 7.47 11.22
N VAL A 32 1.40 8.41 10.60
CA VAL A 32 1.54 9.84 10.86
C VAL A 32 0.33 10.31 11.66
N THR A 33 0.56 10.85 12.85
CA THR A 33 -0.49 11.40 13.70
C THR A 33 -0.67 12.89 13.42
N ALA A 34 -1.82 13.25 12.86
CA ALA A 34 -2.22 14.62 12.59
C ALA A 34 -2.96 15.26 13.78
N PRO A 35 -3.04 16.60 13.83
CA PRO A 35 -3.78 17.30 14.88
C PRO A 35 -5.23 16.82 15.01
N GLY A 36 -5.73 16.75 16.24
CA GLY A 36 -7.06 16.21 16.52
C GLY A 36 -7.14 14.68 16.52
N GLY A 37 -6.00 13.98 16.59
CA GLY A 37 -5.94 12.52 16.75
C GLY A 37 -6.21 11.73 15.47
N ARG A 38 -6.25 12.40 14.31
CA ARG A 38 -6.38 11.71 13.02
C ARG A 38 -5.07 11.00 12.68
N GLN A 39 -5.15 9.80 12.13
CA GLN A 39 -3.98 9.03 11.71
C GLN A 39 -3.98 8.86 10.20
N ILE A 40 -2.81 9.00 9.59
CA ILE A 40 -2.54 8.76 8.18
C ILE A 40 -1.56 7.59 8.11
N VAL A 41 -1.82 6.61 7.26
CA VAL A 41 -0.89 5.51 7.01
C VAL A 41 -0.16 5.78 5.70
N VAL A 42 1.16 5.75 5.75
CA VAL A 42 2.05 5.87 4.59
C VAL A 42 2.58 4.48 4.28
N ILE A 43 2.49 4.06 3.02
CA ILE A 43 2.91 2.73 2.56
C ILE A 43 3.80 2.85 1.32
N PRO A 44 4.67 1.86 1.06
CA PRO A 44 5.36 1.75 -0.22
C PRO A 44 4.35 1.67 -1.37
N GLY A 45 4.65 2.32 -2.51
CA GLY A 45 3.72 2.38 -3.64
C GLY A 45 3.29 1.01 -4.17
N HIS A 46 4.19 0.02 -4.13
CA HIS A 46 3.90 -1.34 -4.59
C HIS A 46 3.00 -2.15 -3.64
N TRP A 47 2.73 -1.66 -2.42
CA TRP A 47 1.71 -2.24 -1.53
C TRP A 47 0.30 -1.80 -1.93
N TRP A 48 0.20 -0.70 -2.66
CA TRP A 48 -1.07 -0.25 -3.19
C TRP A 48 -1.47 -1.12 -4.39
N CYS A 49 -2.47 -1.97 -4.17
CA CYS A 49 -3.14 -2.69 -5.24
C CYS A 49 -4.48 -1.97 -5.53
N PRO A 50 -4.63 -1.27 -6.67
CA PRO A 50 -5.93 -0.77 -7.05
C PRO A 50 -6.86 -1.98 -7.21
N ALA A 51 -8.07 -1.91 -6.65
CA ALA A 51 -9.08 -2.90 -6.96
C ALA A 51 -9.26 -2.93 -8.48
N VAL A 52 -9.00 -4.08 -9.10
CA VAL A 52 -9.33 -4.27 -10.51
C VAL A 52 -10.86 -4.17 -10.63
N ASP A 53 -11.33 -3.12 -11.28
CA ASP A 53 -12.77 -2.80 -11.39
C ASP A 53 -13.53 -3.83 -12.24
N SER A 54 -12.86 -4.84 -12.80
CA SER A 54 -13.49 -5.95 -13.50
C SER A 54 -12.62 -7.20 -13.43
N PRO A 55 -13.19 -8.40 -13.17
CA PRO A 55 -12.51 -9.63 -13.55
C PRO A 55 -12.20 -9.56 -15.05
N PRO A 56 -11.09 -10.17 -15.53
CA PRO A 56 -10.85 -10.27 -16.96
C PRO A 56 -12.11 -10.82 -17.64
N GLU A 57 -12.58 -10.15 -18.70
CA GLU A 57 -13.68 -10.69 -19.51
C GLU A 57 -13.34 -12.14 -19.86
N PRO A 58 -14.26 -13.11 -19.63
CA PRO A 58 -13.99 -14.48 -20.04
C PRO A 58 -13.75 -14.46 -21.54
N SER A 59 -12.53 -14.81 -21.97
CA SER A 59 -12.25 -15.00 -23.39
C SER A 59 -13.29 -15.95 -23.97
N PRO A 60 -13.99 -15.59 -25.06
CA PRO A 60 -15.01 -16.44 -25.69
C PRO A 60 -14.44 -17.74 -26.28
N GLU A 61 -13.12 -17.95 -26.21
CA GLU A 61 -12.42 -19.14 -26.70
C GLU A 61 -12.20 -20.24 -25.65
N ALA A 62 -12.70 -20.10 -24.42
CA ALA A 62 -12.80 -21.23 -23.50
C ALA A 62 -14.03 -22.08 -23.85
N GLY A 63 -13.97 -22.76 -25.00
CA GLY A 63 -14.83 -23.92 -25.25
C GLY A 63 -14.65 -24.96 -24.13
N PRO A 64 -15.64 -25.84 -23.89
CA PRO A 64 -15.54 -26.86 -22.85
C PRO A 64 -14.51 -27.89 -23.27
N SER A 65 -13.25 -27.69 -22.90
CA SER A 65 -12.18 -28.60 -23.25
C SER A 65 -11.19 -28.73 -22.09
N GLU A 66 -11.01 -30.00 -21.71
CA GLU A 66 -9.77 -30.57 -21.16
C GLU A 66 -9.51 -30.42 -19.65
N TRP A 67 -10.50 -30.70 -18.81
CA TRP A 67 -10.23 -31.52 -17.61
C TRP A 67 -10.28 -33.00 -18.01
N ASN A 68 -9.40 -33.37 -18.92
CA ASN A 68 -8.99 -34.74 -19.18
C ASN A 68 -7.48 -34.68 -19.31
N LEU A 69 -6.80 -34.81 -18.18
CA LEU A 69 -5.60 -35.64 -17.96
C LEU A 69 -5.12 -35.46 -16.51
#